data_AF-A0A252D9J8-F1
#
_entry.id   AF-A0A252D9J8-F1
#
_cell.length_a   1.000
_cell.length_b   1.000
_cell.length_c   1.000
_cell.angle_alpha   90.00
_cell.angle_beta   90.00
_cell.angle_gamma   90.00
#
_symmetry.space_group_name_H-M   'P 1'
#
loop_
_entity.id
_entity.type
_entity.pdbx_description
1 polymer ?
#
loop_
_entity_poly.entity_id
_entity_poly.type
_entity_poly.pdbx_seq_one_letter_code
_entity_poly.pdbx_strand_id
1 'polypeptide(L)'
;MVSSFNIYIYSVLNYYFFSFCGDADLQGASFKGANVQKANFDGANLQGSDLTTAKNLTLQQIESAIGDRTTRLPDDMQAPSHWQ
;
A
#
# COMPACT_ATOMS: atom_id res chain seq x y z
N MET A 1 15.85 -8.37 8.28
CA MET A 1 14.83 -9.29 7.72
C MET A 1 13.56 -9.08 8.52
N VAL A 2 12.61 -8.28 8.04
CA VAL A 2 11.27 -8.26 8.66
C VAL A 2 10.46 -9.36 7.98
N SER A 3 10.18 -10.37 8.80
CA SER A 3 9.32 -11.52 8.52
C SER A 3 7.91 -11.06 8.15
N SER A 4 7.37 -11.70 7.13
CA SER A 4 6.00 -11.62 6.61
C SER A 4 4.94 -11.20 7.64
N PHE A 5 4.50 -9.94 7.56
CA PHE A 5 3.28 -9.47 8.24
C PHE A 5 2.08 -9.73 7.32
N ASN A 6 1.26 -10.69 7.71
CA ASN A 6 -0.02 -11.00 7.06
C ASN A 6 -1.05 -9.93 7.46
N ILE A 7 -1.35 -8.98 6.57
CA ILE A 7 -2.42 -7.99 6.78
C ILE A 7 -3.73 -8.60 6.25
N TYR A 8 -4.43 -9.37 7.09
CA TYR A 8 -5.80 -9.80 6.84
C TYR A 8 -6.75 -8.78 7.48
N ILE A 9 -7.47 -8.00 6.68
CA ILE A 9 -8.59 -7.21 7.20
C ILE A 9 -9.86 -7.69 6.51
N TYR A 10 -10.69 -8.37 7.29
CA TYR A 10 -11.89 -9.09 6.87
C TYR A 10 -13.01 -8.11 6.50
N SER A 11 -13.65 -8.40 5.35
CA SER A 11 -14.90 -7.81 4.89
C SER A 11 -16.05 -8.12 5.85
N VAL A 12 -16.46 -7.15 6.69
CA VAL A 12 -17.82 -7.14 7.29
C VAL A 12 -18.39 -5.76 7.70
N LEU A 13 -17.70 -4.63 7.48
CA LEU A 13 -18.25 -3.30 7.81
C LEU A 13 -18.38 -2.43 6.55
N ASN A 14 -19.34 -2.80 5.70
CA ASN A 14 -19.98 -1.85 4.80
C ASN A 14 -21.06 -1.13 5.62
N TYR A 15 -21.17 0.19 5.45
CA TYR A 15 -22.01 1.16 6.19
C TYR A 15 -21.32 1.78 7.42
N TYR A 16 -21.26 3.11 7.40
CA TYR A 16 -20.68 4.02 8.41
C TYR A 16 -19.18 4.31 8.24
N PHE A 17 -18.91 5.38 7.47
CA PHE A 17 -18.03 6.49 7.83
C PHE A 17 -16.84 6.16 8.76
N PHE A 18 -15.62 6.31 8.23
CA PHE A 18 -14.31 6.06 8.88
C PHE A 18 -13.94 4.58 9.06
N SER A 19 -13.52 3.94 7.95
CA SER A 19 -12.70 2.73 8.03
C SER A 19 -11.34 3.12 8.62
N PHE A 20 -11.14 2.82 9.91
CA PHE A 20 -9.92 3.06 10.69
C PHE A 20 -8.80 2.07 10.29
N CYS A 21 -8.50 1.98 8.99
CA CYS A 21 -7.42 1.14 8.44
C CYS A 21 -6.18 1.99 8.05
N GLY A 22 -6.20 3.30 8.31
CA GLY A 22 -5.12 4.22 7.97
C GLY A 22 -3.85 4.17 8.83
N ASP A 23 -3.69 3.17 9.70
CA ASP A 23 -2.67 3.19 10.76
C ASP A 23 -1.39 2.39 10.44
N ALA A 24 -1.26 1.80 9.25
CA ALA A 24 0.00 1.17 8.86
C ALA A 24 1.01 2.24 8.41
N ASP A 25 1.87 2.69 9.33
CA ASP A 25 3.03 3.50 8.97
C ASP A 25 4.10 2.63 8.31
N LEU A 26 4.15 2.69 6.99
CA LEU A 26 5.12 2.01 6.15
C LEU A 26 6.07 3.03 5.51
N GLN A 27 6.18 4.24 6.07
CA GLN A 27 7.02 5.29 5.51
C GLN A 27 8.48 4.80 5.34
N GLY A 28 9.02 4.97 4.14
CA GLY A 28 10.38 4.54 3.80
C GLY A 28 10.60 3.03 3.76
N ALA A 29 9.55 2.20 3.87
CA ALA A 29 9.67 0.75 3.84
C ALA A 29 10.15 0.24 2.47
N SER A 30 10.87 -0.88 2.47
CA SER A 30 11.29 -1.55 1.23
C SER A 30 10.44 -2.78 0.97
N PHE A 31 9.72 -2.80 -0.15
CA PHE A 31 8.94 -3.93 -0.66
C PHE A 31 9.61 -4.63 -1.84
N LYS A 32 10.92 -4.44 -2.02
CA LYS A 32 11.67 -5.06 -3.12
C LYS A 32 11.56 -6.57 -3.08
N GLY A 33 11.05 -7.17 -4.15
CA GLY A 33 10.84 -8.61 -4.27
C GLY A 33 9.71 -9.18 -3.39
N ALA A 34 9.00 -8.36 -2.62
CA ALA A 34 7.89 -8.81 -1.78
C ALA A 34 6.70 -9.24 -2.64
N ASN A 35 6.01 -10.31 -2.26
CA ASN A 35 4.73 -10.68 -2.87
C ASN A 35 3.58 -10.02 -2.09
N VAL A 36 2.89 -9.07 -2.72
CA VAL A 36 1.84 -8.25 -2.10
C VAL A 36 0.44 -8.59 -2.60
N GLN A 37 0.23 -9.76 -3.22
CA GLN A 37 -1.05 -10.17 -3.82
C GLN A 37 -2.28 -10.02 -2.89
N LYS A 38 -2.08 -10.14 -1.57
CA LYS A 38 -3.14 -10.03 -0.55
C LYS A 38 -2.87 -8.93 0.48
N ALA A 39 -1.91 -8.05 0.23
CA ALA A 39 -1.64 -6.95 1.13
C ALA A 39 -2.80 -5.95 1.08
N ASN A 40 -3.25 -5.51 2.25
CA ASN A 40 -4.15 -4.37 2.35
C ASN A 40 -3.33 -3.10 2.64
N PHE A 41 -3.36 -2.14 1.72
CA PHE A 41 -2.76 -0.81 1.89
C PHE A 41 -3.81 0.31 2.02
N ASP A 42 -5.08 -0.04 2.25
CA ASP A 42 -6.16 0.94 2.45
C ASP A 42 -5.83 1.89 3.61
N GLY A 43 -5.55 3.16 3.29
CA GLY A 43 -5.11 4.20 4.21
C GLY A 43 -3.66 4.11 4.70
N ALA A 44 -2.87 3.11 4.28
CA ALA A 44 -1.49 2.95 4.75
C ALA A 44 -0.58 4.09 4.28
N ASN A 45 0.35 4.53 5.13
CA ASN A 45 1.37 5.52 4.75
C ASN A 45 2.52 4.86 4.00
N LEU A 46 2.54 4.98 2.67
CA LEU A 46 3.57 4.49 1.77
C LEU A 46 4.56 5.59 1.33
N GLN A 47 4.51 6.79 1.92
CA GLN A 47 5.44 7.88 1.57
C GLN A 47 6.89 7.40 1.66
N GLY A 48 7.67 7.65 0.60
CA GLY A 48 9.07 7.21 0.53
C GLY A 48 9.30 5.70 0.42
N SER A 49 8.24 4.88 0.37
CA SER A 49 8.37 3.43 0.21
C SER A 49 8.90 3.04 -1.16
N ASP A 50 9.59 1.90 -1.23
CA ASP A 50 10.11 1.34 -2.47
C ASP A 50 9.37 0.06 -2.88
N LEU A 51 8.44 0.21 -3.82
CA LEU A 51 7.60 -0.85 -4.40
C LEU A 51 8.09 -1.30 -5.80
N THR A 52 9.21 -0.77 -6.30
CA THR A 52 9.67 -0.93 -7.70
C THR A 52 9.75 -2.37 -8.21
N THR A 53 9.97 -3.34 -7.32
CA THR A 53 10.06 -4.77 -7.66
C THR A 53 9.10 -5.62 -6.85
N ALA A 54 8.06 -5.01 -6.27
CA ALA A 54 6.98 -5.73 -5.61
C ALA A 54 6.22 -6.59 -6.64
N LYS A 55 5.89 -7.81 -6.26
CA LYS A 55 5.18 -8.77 -7.10
C LYS A 55 3.69 -8.76 -6.78
N ASN A 56 2.86 -8.81 -7.81
CA ASN A 56 1.40 -8.82 -7.70
C ASN A 56 0.82 -7.55 -7.03
N LEU A 57 1.49 -6.41 -7.19
CA LEU A 57 0.94 -5.11 -6.83
C LEU A 57 -0.11 -4.70 -7.86
N THR A 58 -1.24 -4.16 -7.40
CA THR A 58 -2.32 -3.67 -8.26
C THR A 58 -2.60 -2.20 -8.01
N LEU A 59 -3.11 -1.49 -9.02
CA LEU A 59 -3.51 -0.08 -8.89
C LEU A 59 -4.52 0.11 -7.76
N GLN A 60 -5.49 -0.79 -7.63
CA GLN A 60 -6.51 -0.73 -6.58
C GLN A 60 -5.89 -0.72 -5.16
N GLN A 61 -4.79 -1.44 -4.95
CA GLN A 61 -4.14 -1.47 -3.64
C GLN A 61 -3.48 -0.12 -3.30
N ILE A 62 -2.96 0.61 -4.28
CA ILE A 62 -2.32 1.90 -4.03
C ILE A 62 -3.29 3.08 -4.14
N GLU A 63 -4.43 2.93 -4.80
CA GLU A 63 -5.45 3.98 -4.96
C GLU A 63 -6.02 4.45 -3.62
N SER A 64 -6.10 3.56 -2.63
CA SER A 64 -6.55 3.92 -1.29
C SER A 64 -5.41 4.24 -0.32
N ALA A 65 -4.15 4.10 -0.75
CA ALA A 65 -3.00 4.31 0.12
C ALA A 65 -2.53 5.77 0.09
N ILE A 66 -1.85 6.19 1.14
CA ILE A 66 -1.24 7.52 1.25
C ILE A 66 0.18 7.43 0.70
N GLY A 67 0.39 7.90 -0.53
CA GLY A 67 1.72 8.03 -1.13
C GLY A 67 2.01 9.46 -1.57
N ASP A 68 3.24 9.69 -1.99
CA ASP A 68 3.71 10.98 -2.49
C ASP A 68 4.71 10.78 -3.64
N ARG A 69 5.25 11.88 -4.16
CA ARG A 69 6.31 11.87 -5.19
C ARG A 69 7.57 11.11 -4.80
N THR A 70 7.73 10.70 -3.54
CA THR A 70 8.89 9.95 -3.04
C THR A 70 8.60 8.45 -2.95
N THR A 71 7.34 8.03 -3.03
CA THR A 71 6.96 6.62 -3.19
C THR A 71 7.36 6.11 -4.57
N ARG A 72 8.16 5.03 -4.63
CA ARG A 72 8.67 4.47 -5.88
C ARG A 72 7.83 3.28 -6.32
N LEU A 73 7.12 3.42 -7.44
CA LEU A 73 6.26 2.38 -8.01
C LEU A 73 7.00 1.54 -9.08
N PRO A 74 6.48 0.35 -9.44
CA PRO A 74 6.88 -0.36 -10.65
C PRO A 74 6.72 0.49 -11.91
N ASP A 75 7.59 0.28 -12.91
CA ASP A 75 7.65 1.11 -14.13
C ASP A 75 6.37 1.04 -14.99
N ASP A 76 5.57 -0.02 -14.83
CA ASP A 76 4.31 -0.24 -15.54
C ASP A 76 3.09 0.38 -14.82
N MET A 77 3.31 1.03 -13.68
CA MET A 77 2.25 1.56 -12.83
C MET A 77 2.23 3.10 -12.83
N GLN A 78 1.03 3.67 -12.94
CA GLN A 78 0.81 5.10 -12.77
C GLN A 78 0.45 5.40 -11.31
N ALA A 79 1.07 6.43 -10.74
CA ALA A 79 0.73 6.89 -9.41
C ALA A 79 -0.70 7.47 -9.40
N PRO A 80 -1.49 7.24 -8.34
CA PRO A 80 -2.78 7.89 -8.15
C PRO A 80 -2.65 9.41 -8.19
N SER A 81 -3.64 10.10 -8.76
CA SER A 81 -3.61 11.55 -8.97
C SER A 81 -3.55 12.38 -7.69
N HIS A 82 -3.93 11.80 -6.55
CA HIS A 82 -3.90 12.43 -5.24
C HIS A 82 -2.56 12.25 -4.51
N TRP A 83 -1.60 11.51 -5.08
CA TRP A 83 -0.23 11.44 -4.56
C TRP A 83 0.55 12.68 -5.03
N GLN A 84 0.89 13.57 -4.09
CA GLN A 84 1.56 14.87 -4.36
C GLN A 84 2.97 14.92 -3.77
#